data_AF-A0A1Z4JRS4-F1
#
_entry.id   AF-A0A1Z4JRS4-F1
#
_cell.length_a   1.000
_cell.length_b   1.000
_cell.length_c   1.000
_cell.angle_alpha   90.00
_cell.angle_beta   90.00
_cell.angle_gamma   90.00
#
_symmetry.space_group_name_H-M   'P 1'
#
loop_
_entity.id
_entity.type
_entity.pdbx_description
1 polymer ?
#
loop_
_entity_poly.entity_id
_entity_poly.type
_entity_poly.pdbx_seq_one_letter_code
_entity_poly.pdbx_strand_id
1 'polypeptide(L)'
;MKTLKSFLIVAGSAGLLFLGACSSGGNQASAPANSPAVSNSPAASSSPSANHDADHKAGGGIVVESGAYHLELKPEKEGNETHLDLFVQKGDNHETIPNAKVTAQVQLPDGSQQSVPMTYDADGKHYTAKLPSAAAGEYKVAVQSEIGSEKVNARYAFKL
;
A
#
# COMPACT_ATOMS: atom_id res chain seq x y z
N MET A 1 -33.96 -16.24 -37.16
CA MET A 1 -34.49 -17.30 -36.26
C MET A 1 -34.29 -16.78 -34.84
N LYS A 2 -35.32 -16.18 -34.24
CA LYS A 2 -36.15 -16.74 -33.15
C LYS A 2 -35.35 -17.11 -31.88
N THR A 3 -35.73 -16.40 -30.82
CA THR A 3 -35.32 -16.37 -29.41
C THR A 3 -35.53 -17.68 -28.63
N LEU A 4 -34.83 -17.84 -27.50
CA LEU A 4 -35.32 -18.40 -26.21
C LEU A 4 -34.24 -18.08 -25.14
N LYS A 5 -34.37 -17.08 -24.26
CA LYS A 5 -35.04 -17.08 -22.93
C LYS A 5 -34.96 -18.41 -22.17
N SER A 6 -34.20 -18.42 -21.07
CA SER A 6 -34.56 -19.14 -19.84
C SER A 6 -33.97 -18.44 -18.61
N PHE A 7 -34.88 -17.90 -17.81
CA PHE A 7 -34.70 -17.53 -16.40
C PHE A 7 -34.62 -18.82 -15.57
N LEU A 8 -33.80 -18.83 -14.53
CA LEU A 8 -34.03 -19.68 -13.36
C LEU A 8 -33.62 -18.93 -12.10
N ILE A 9 -34.65 -18.53 -11.36
CA ILE A 9 -34.62 -18.01 -10.00
C ILE A 9 -34.50 -19.21 -9.06
N VAL A 10 -33.56 -19.17 -8.12
CA VAL A 10 -33.62 -20.01 -6.91
C VAL A 10 -33.52 -19.10 -5.70
N ALA A 11 -34.66 -18.96 -5.03
CA ALA A 11 -34.80 -18.33 -3.73
C ALA A 11 -34.44 -19.35 -2.64
N GLY A 12 -33.63 -18.93 -1.67
CA GLY A 12 -33.18 -19.77 -0.56
C GLY A 12 -33.10 -18.99 0.75
N SER A 13 -34.24 -18.94 1.44
CA SER A 13 -34.47 -18.96 2.90
C SER A 13 -33.65 -18.07 3.85
N ALA A 14 -34.43 -17.32 4.65
CA ALA A 14 -34.07 -16.52 5.81
C ALA A 14 -33.27 -17.27 6.89
N GLY A 15 -32.41 -16.52 7.60
CA GLY A 15 -31.68 -16.98 8.78
C GLY A 15 -31.25 -15.83 9.70
N LEU A 16 -32.16 -15.46 10.60
CA LEU A 16 -32.00 -15.01 11.99
C LEU A 16 -30.91 -13.98 12.37
N LEU A 17 -31.40 -12.82 12.80
CA LEU A 17 -30.71 -11.79 13.59
C LEU A 17 -30.28 -12.33 14.96
N PHE A 18 -29.00 -12.22 15.29
CA PHE A 18 -28.52 -12.29 16.67
C PHE A 18 -27.96 -10.93 17.10
N LEU A 19 -28.75 -10.22 17.90
CA LEU A 19 -28.35 -9.04 18.66
C LEU A 19 -27.55 -9.48 19.89
N GLY A 20 -26.22 -9.41 19.80
CA GLY A 20 -25.35 -9.56 20.95
C GLY A 20 -25.22 -8.25 21.72
N ALA A 21 -26.03 -8.07 22.77
CA ALA A 21 -25.85 -7.03 23.76
C ALA A 21 -24.87 -7.52 24.84
N CYS A 22 -23.62 -7.05 24.81
CA CYS A 22 -22.69 -7.25 25.91
C CYS A 22 -22.72 -6.04 26.84
N SER A 23 -23.32 -6.29 28.00
CA SER A 23 -23.33 -5.46 29.20
C SER A 23 -21.93 -5.01 29.58
N SER A 24 -21.79 -3.72 29.89
CA SER A 24 -20.72 -3.20 30.73
C SER A 24 -20.99 -3.61 32.18
N GLY A 25 -19.96 -4.01 32.93
CA GLY A 25 -20.03 -4.11 34.39
C GLY A 25 -19.14 -5.17 35.02
N GLY A 26 -18.08 -4.73 35.71
CA GLY A 26 -17.60 -5.40 36.93
C GLY A 26 -16.18 -5.95 36.90
N ASN A 27 -15.23 -5.14 37.39
CA ASN A 27 -13.97 -5.59 38.00
C ASN A 27 -14.27 -6.62 39.12
N GLN A 28 -13.44 -7.66 39.30
CA GLN A 28 -12.39 -7.70 40.33
C GLN A 28 -11.72 -9.09 40.40
N ALA A 29 -10.42 -9.06 40.74
CA ALA A 29 -9.42 -10.12 40.65
C ALA A 29 -9.50 -11.24 41.70
N SER A 30 -8.84 -12.38 41.40
CA SER A 30 -7.88 -13.08 42.30
C SER A 30 -7.16 -14.22 41.53
N ALA A 31 -5.82 -14.21 41.53
CA ALA A 31 -4.94 -15.32 41.10
C ALA A 31 -4.74 -16.31 42.28
N PRO A 32 -4.22 -17.57 42.14
CA PRO A 32 -2.93 -17.87 41.49
C PRO A 32 -2.81 -19.18 40.67
N ALA A 33 -1.75 -19.18 39.85
CA ALA A 33 -0.84 -20.27 39.42
C ALA A 33 -1.38 -21.68 39.07
N ASN A 34 -1.30 -22.03 37.78
CA ASN A 34 -0.51 -23.19 37.33
C ASN A 34 -0.20 -23.08 35.82
N SER A 35 1.09 -23.12 35.47
CA SER A 35 1.62 -23.26 34.11
C SER A 35 1.56 -24.75 33.70
N PRO A 36 1.35 -25.10 32.42
CA PRO A 36 2.47 -25.20 31.49
C PRO A 36 2.21 -24.68 30.05
N ALA A 37 3.23 -24.00 29.55
CA ALA A 37 3.89 -24.13 28.23
C ALA A 37 3.07 -24.08 26.91
N VAL A 38 3.13 -22.90 26.28
CA VAL A 38 3.46 -22.57 24.87
C VAL A 38 3.04 -23.52 23.72
N SER A 39 2.23 -22.99 22.82
CA SER A 39 2.37 -23.21 21.37
C SER A 39 2.21 -21.87 20.65
N ASN A 40 3.35 -21.35 20.17
CA ASN A 40 3.44 -20.14 19.37
C ASN A 40 2.79 -20.38 17.99
N SER A 41 1.72 -19.66 17.70
CA SER A 41 1.28 -19.41 16.33
C SER A 41 1.61 -17.96 15.98
N PRO A 42 2.25 -17.65 14.83
CA PRO A 42 2.65 -16.28 14.52
C PRO A 42 1.43 -15.38 14.35
N ALA A 43 1.31 -14.42 15.26
CA ALA A 43 0.39 -13.31 15.13
C ALA A 43 0.71 -12.49 13.88
N ALA A 44 -0.35 -12.01 13.23
CA ALA A 44 -0.33 -11.13 12.08
C ALA A 44 0.75 -10.03 12.20
N SER A 45 1.54 -9.86 11.14
CA SER A 45 2.49 -8.76 10.98
C SER A 45 1.77 -7.44 11.27
N SER A 46 2.09 -6.87 12.43
CA SER A 46 1.89 -5.47 12.74
C SER A 46 2.59 -4.65 11.66
N SER A 47 1.83 -3.87 10.90
CA SER A 47 2.38 -2.79 10.08
C SER A 47 3.27 -1.92 10.97
N PRO A 48 4.53 -1.64 10.59
CA PRO A 48 5.27 -0.61 11.28
C PRO A 48 4.63 0.73 10.91
N SER A 49 3.84 1.29 11.82
CA SER A 49 3.69 2.75 11.90
C SER A 49 5.05 3.29 12.34
N ALA A 50 5.97 3.38 11.38
CA ALA A 50 7.15 4.19 11.55
C ALA A 50 6.67 5.65 11.48
N ASN A 51 6.60 6.30 12.64
CA ASN A 51 6.61 7.75 12.74
C ASN A 51 7.95 8.21 12.16
N HIS A 52 8.02 8.36 10.84
CA HIS A 52 9.08 9.12 10.22
C HIS A 52 8.71 10.59 10.44
N ASP A 53 9.29 11.18 11.48
CA ASP A 53 9.67 12.57 11.42
C ASP A 53 10.39 12.75 10.08
N ALA A 54 9.71 13.42 9.14
CA ALA A 54 10.22 13.77 7.83
C ALA A 54 11.29 14.85 8.01
N ASP A 55 12.41 14.46 8.62
CA ASP A 55 13.64 15.22 8.56
C ASP A 55 14.11 15.13 7.11
N HIS A 56 13.73 16.13 6.33
CA HIS A 56 14.17 16.38 4.97
C HIS A 56 15.71 16.50 4.94
N LYS A 57 16.40 15.37 4.85
CA LYS A 57 17.78 15.32 4.37
C LYS A 57 17.69 15.44 2.86
N ALA A 58 18.07 16.62 2.35
CA ALA A 58 18.18 16.90 0.93
C ALA A 58 19.02 15.80 0.24
N GLY A 59 18.35 14.89 -0.47
CA GLY A 59 18.98 13.88 -1.32
C GLY A 59 18.48 12.43 -1.19
N GLY A 60 17.76 12.07 -0.11
CA GLY A 60 17.25 10.69 0.08
C GLY A 60 15.79 10.54 -0.37
N GLY A 61 15.44 9.43 -1.03
CA GLY A 61 14.06 9.05 -1.30
C GLY A 61 13.39 8.37 -0.11
N ILE A 62 12.09 8.11 -0.23
CA ILE A 62 11.31 7.37 0.75
C ILE A 62 11.37 5.89 0.38
N VAL A 63 11.92 5.06 1.26
CA VAL A 63 12.16 3.64 1.01
C VAL A 63 11.09 2.77 1.66
N VAL A 64 10.64 1.75 0.94
CA VAL A 64 9.84 0.63 1.44
C VAL A 64 10.51 -0.68 1.02
N GLU A 65 10.83 -1.50 2.01
CA GLU A 65 11.27 -2.88 1.80
C GLU A 65 10.07 -3.82 1.82
N SER A 66 9.92 -4.67 0.80
CA SER A 66 8.84 -5.64 0.71
C SER A 66 9.36 -6.99 0.26
N GLY A 67 9.63 -7.88 1.20
CA GLY A 67 10.23 -9.18 0.91
C GLY A 67 11.65 -9.00 0.38
N ALA A 68 11.91 -9.47 -0.84
CA ALA A 68 13.23 -9.35 -1.48
C ALA A 68 13.42 -8.05 -2.28
N TYR A 69 12.47 -7.12 -2.20
CA TYR A 69 12.40 -5.94 -3.05
C TYR A 69 12.60 -4.65 -2.27
N HIS A 70 13.44 -3.78 -2.83
CA HIS A 70 13.67 -2.42 -2.39
C HIS A 70 12.93 -1.47 -3.33
N LEU A 71 12.04 -0.65 -2.77
CA LEU A 71 11.30 0.36 -3.53
C LEU A 71 11.57 1.75 -2.93
N GLU A 72 12.21 2.63 -3.71
CA GLU A 72 12.51 4.01 -3.29
C GLU A 72 11.73 4.99 -4.16
N LEU A 73 10.88 5.82 -3.54
CA LEU A 73 10.16 6.90 -4.21
C LEU A 73 10.88 8.24 -3.97
N LYS A 74 11.18 8.96 -5.05
CA LYS A 74 11.71 10.33 -5.05
C LYS A 74 10.72 11.26 -5.75
N PRO A 75 9.92 12.01 -4.99
CA PRO A 75 9.10 13.06 -5.55
C PRO A 75 9.94 14.32 -5.78
N GLU A 76 9.81 14.95 -6.95
CA GLU A 76 10.46 16.21 -7.28
C GLU A 76 9.46 17.20 -7.88
N LYS A 77 9.47 18.44 -7.41
CA LYS A 77 8.64 19.51 -7.97
C LYS A 77 9.31 20.08 -9.22
N GLU A 78 8.65 19.96 -10.37
CA GLU A 78 9.09 20.54 -11.64
C GLU A 78 8.05 21.57 -12.12
N GLY A 79 8.25 22.84 -11.75
CA GLY A 79 7.30 23.91 -12.05
C GLY A 79 5.93 23.67 -11.41
N ASN A 80 4.91 23.44 -12.25
CA ASN A 80 3.53 23.17 -11.85
C ASN A 80 3.20 21.67 -11.76
N GLU A 81 4.18 20.81 -12.04
CA GLU A 81 4.06 19.36 -12.01
C GLU A 81 4.90 18.77 -10.87
N THR A 82 4.59 17.53 -10.50
CA THR A 82 5.42 16.72 -9.62
C THR A 82 5.89 15.49 -10.38
N HIS A 83 7.20 15.35 -10.52
CA HIS A 83 7.85 14.13 -10.97
C HIS A 83 7.84 13.10 -9.84
N LEU A 84 7.44 11.87 -10.17
CA LEU A 84 7.55 10.72 -9.31
C LEU A 84 8.56 9.76 -9.91
N ASP A 85 9.72 9.63 -9.28
CA ASP A 85 10.73 8.66 -9.68
C ASP A 85 10.73 7.50 -8.68
N LEU A 86 10.48 6.30 -9.19
CA LEU A 86 10.42 5.08 -8.39
C LEU A 86 11.54 4.12 -8.83
N PHE A 87 12.47 3.86 -7.94
CA PHE A 87 13.47 2.81 -8.10
C PHE A 87 12.86 1.50 -7.61
N VAL A 88 12.83 0.48 -8.47
CA VAL A 88 12.39 -0.88 -8.11
C VAL A 88 13.58 -1.80 -8.26
N GLN A 89 14.03 -2.37 -7.15
CA GLN A 89 15.29 -3.11 -7.06
C GLN A 89 15.09 -4.42 -6.29
N LYS A 90 16.04 -5.35 -6.45
CA LYS A 90 16.01 -6.67 -5.80
C LYS A 90 17.30 -6.96 -5.04
N GLY A 91 17.16 -7.57 -3.86
CA GLY A 91 18.26 -8.08 -3.04
C GLY A 91 19.20 -6.99 -2.50
N ASP A 92 20.18 -7.43 -1.72
CA ASP A 92 21.11 -6.55 -1.01
C ASP A 92 22.04 -5.75 -1.96
N ASN A 93 22.19 -6.20 -3.20
CA ASN A 93 22.97 -5.52 -4.22
C ASN A 93 22.17 -4.44 -4.97
N HIS A 94 20.90 -4.24 -4.63
CA HIS A 94 20.01 -3.26 -5.25
C HIS A 94 19.96 -3.39 -6.78
N GLU A 95 19.84 -4.62 -7.30
CA GLU A 95 19.75 -4.87 -8.73
C GLU A 95 18.45 -4.27 -9.32
N THR A 96 18.56 -3.39 -10.30
CA THR A 96 17.41 -2.75 -10.96
C THR A 96 16.51 -3.76 -11.67
N ILE A 97 15.19 -3.59 -11.52
CA ILE A 97 14.17 -4.36 -12.25
C ILE A 97 13.55 -3.48 -13.34
N PRO A 98 13.91 -3.65 -14.63
CA PRO A 98 13.44 -2.79 -15.72
C PRO A 98 12.10 -3.17 -16.33
N ASN A 99 11.54 -4.33 -15.98
CA ASN A 99 10.41 -4.96 -16.67
C ASN A 99 9.16 -5.18 -15.79
N ALA A 100 9.01 -4.37 -14.74
CA ALA A 100 7.81 -4.36 -13.90
C ALA A 100 6.70 -3.55 -14.56
N LYS A 101 5.44 -3.90 -14.28
CA LYS A 101 4.30 -3.02 -14.55
C LYS A 101 4.00 -2.24 -13.29
N VAL A 102 4.13 -0.92 -13.37
CA VAL A 102 4.01 -0.05 -12.18
C VAL A 102 2.85 0.92 -12.36
N THR A 103 2.00 1.01 -11.36
CA THR A 103 0.93 2.02 -11.28
C THR A 103 0.96 2.68 -9.91
N ALA A 104 0.94 4.00 -9.87
CA ALA A 104 0.78 4.79 -8.66
C ALA A 104 -0.65 5.31 -8.53
N GLN A 105 -1.27 5.06 -7.38
CA GLN A 105 -2.52 5.69 -6.96
C GLN A 105 -2.16 6.82 -6.01
N VAL A 106 -2.39 8.06 -6.44
CA VAL A 106 -1.97 9.26 -5.72
C VAL A 106 -3.20 9.99 -5.21
N GLN A 107 -3.26 10.22 -3.90
CA GLN A 107 -4.15 11.21 -3.31
C GLN A 107 -3.41 12.55 -3.22
N LEU A 108 -3.98 13.58 -3.85
CA LEU A 108 -3.48 14.95 -3.83
C LEU A 108 -3.84 15.64 -2.48
N PRO A 109 -3.22 16.80 -2.17
CA PRO A 109 -3.50 17.55 -0.94
C PRO A 109 -4.97 17.98 -0.76
N ASP A 110 -5.71 18.14 -1.86
CA ASP A 110 -7.14 18.45 -1.85
C ASP A 110 -8.04 17.23 -1.61
N GLY A 111 -7.43 16.04 -1.47
CA GLY A 111 -8.09 14.76 -1.24
C GLY A 111 -8.52 14.03 -2.51
N SER A 112 -8.42 14.66 -3.70
CA SER A 112 -8.70 14.01 -4.99
C SER A 112 -7.70 12.90 -5.28
N GLN A 113 -8.10 11.93 -6.12
CA GLN A 113 -7.28 10.76 -6.43
C GLN A 113 -6.95 10.68 -7.93
N GLN A 114 -5.74 10.26 -8.24
CA GLN A 114 -5.24 10.04 -9.59
C GLN A 114 -4.58 8.67 -9.69
N SER A 115 -4.93 7.91 -10.73
CA SER A 115 -4.26 6.66 -11.10
C SER A 115 -3.30 6.95 -12.24
N VAL A 116 -2.00 6.85 -12.02
CA VAL A 116 -0.98 7.11 -13.04
C VAL A 116 -0.13 5.87 -13.29
N PRO A 117 -0.08 5.35 -14.54
CA PRO A 117 0.92 4.35 -14.90
C PRO A 117 2.31 4.99 -14.88
N MET A 118 3.31 4.25 -14.40
CA MET A 118 4.71 4.70 -14.42
C MET A 118 5.47 3.99 -15.54
N THR A 119 6.31 4.71 -16.25
CA THR A 119 7.08 4.20 -17.40
C THR A 119 8.54 4.05 -17.01
N TYR A 120 9.16 2.92 -17.37
CA TYR A 120 10.57 2.71 -17.11
C TYR A 120 11.43 3.63 -17.99
N ASP A 121 12.26 4.45 -17.37
CA ASP A 121 13.35 5.19 -18.01
C ASP A 121 14.64 4.36 -17.93
N ALA A 122 15.17 3.98 -19.09
CA ALA A 122 16.36 3.15 -19.17
C ALA A 122 17.64 3.92 -18.80
N ASP A 123 17.69 5.23 -19.06
CA ASP A 123 18.87 6.05 -18.77
C ASP A 123 18.97 6.32 -17.26
N GLY A 124 17.85 6.69 -16.64
CA GLY A 124 17.73 6.89 -15.21
C GLY A 124 17.63 5.62 -14.37
N LYS A 125 17.35 4.46 -14.99
CA LYS A 125 17.14 3.16 -14.32
C LYS A 125 16.04 3.16 -13.25
N HIS A 126 14.97 3.89 -13.49
CA HIS A 126 13.83 4.01 -12.59
C HIS A 126 12.53 4.17 -13.38
N TYR A 127 11.39 4.04 -12.71
CA TYR A 127 10.07 4.30 -13.29
C TYR A 127 9.69 5.75 -13.02
N THR A 128 9.18 6.44 -14.04
CA THR A 128 8.78 7.84 -13.94
C THR A 128 7.27 7.99 -14.17
N ALA A 129 6.67 8.96 -13.47
CA ALA A 129 5.36 9.49 -13.80
C ALA A 129 5.31 10.99 -13.50
N LYS A 130 4.52 11.72 -14.29
CA LYS A 130 4.23 13.14 -14.05
C LYS A 130 2.83 13.29 -13.48
N LEU A 131 2.72 13.98 -12.35
CA LEU A 131 1.45 14.44 -11.82
C LEU A 131 1.20 15.88 -12.29
N PRO A 132 0.03 16.21 -12.84
CA PRO A 132 -0.34 17.56 -13.25
C PRO A 132 -0.74 18.42 -12.04
N SER A 133 0.05 18.36 -10.96
CA SER A 133 -0.14 19.12 -9.73
C SER A 133 1.18 19.21 -9.00
N ALA A 134 1.45 20.40 -8.45
CA ALA A 134 2.53 20.66 -7.51
C ALA A 134 2.04 21.57 -6.37
N ALA A 135 0.79 21.33 -5.96
CA ALA A 135 0.16 21.99 -4.83
C ALA A 135 0.91 21.69 -3.54
N ALA A 136 1.07 22.70 -2.68
CA ALA A 136 1.68 22.48 -1.38
C ALA A 136 0.78 21.61 -0.49
N GLY A 137 1.39 20.73 0.31
CA GLY A 137 0.66 19.87 1.25
C GLY A 137 1.00 18.40 1.12
N GLU A 138 0.24 17.56 1.81
CA GLU A 138 0.49 16.12 1.91
C GLU A 138 -0.07 15.35 0.72
N TYR A 139 0.79 14.55 0.10
CA TYR A 139 0.46 13.58 -0.92
C TYR A 139 0.54 12.19 -0.31
N LYS A 140 -0.40 11.30 -0.65
CA LYS A 140 -0.33 9.87 -0.29
C LYS A 140 -0.29 9.04 -1.55
N VAL A 141 0.66 8.11 -1.62
CA VAL A 141 0.87 7.28 -2.80
C VAL A 141 0.76 5.82 -2.42
N ALA A 142 -0.04 5.05 -3.16
CA ALA A 142 0.01 3.60 -3.16
C ALA A 142 0.53 3.11 -4.51
N VAL A 143 1.73 2.54 -4.52
CA VAL A 143 2.35 1.94 -5.69
C VAL A 143 1.99 0.45 -5.73
N GLN A 144 1.59 -0.01 -6.91
CA GLN A 144 1.42 -1.42 -7.24
C GLN A 144 2.42 -1.78 -8.34
N SER A 145 3.30 -2.73 -8.05
CA SER A 145 4.32 -3.22 -8.96
C SER A 145 4.09 -4.70 -9.25
N GLU A 146 3.87 -5.05 -10.52
CA GLU A 146 3.84 -6.44 -10.98
C GLU A 146 5.23 -6.81 -11.51
N ILE A 147 5.94 -7.69 -10.81
CA ILE A 147 7.29 -8.15 -11.13
C ILE A 147 7.20 -9.63 -11.51
N GLY A 148 7.12 -9.91 -12.81
CA GLY A 148 6.79 -11.26 -13.28
C GLY A 148 5.40 -11.69 -12.81
N SER A 149 5.30 -12.72 -11.97
CA SER A 149 4.04 -13.16 -11.35
C SER A 149 3.80 -12.58 -9.95
N GLU A 150 4.77 -11.86 -9.40
CA GLU A 150 4.70 -11.31 -8.04
C GLU A 150 4.07 -9.91 -8.04
N LYS A 151 3.27 -9.63 -7.01
CA LYS A 151 2.70 -8.30 -6.76
C LYS A 151 3.34 -7.72 -5.52
N VAL A 152 3.98 -6.56 -5.69
CA VAL A 152 4.68 -5.85 -4.64
C VAL A 152 4.06 -4.48 -4.50
N ASN A 153 3.51 -4.19 -3.32
CA ASN A 153 2.81 -2.95 -3.05
C ASN A 153 3.58 -2.13 -2.02
N ALA A 154 3.71 -0.83 -2.27
CA ALA A 154 4.32 0.10 -1.35
C ALA A 154 3.41 1.31 -1.11
N ARG A 155 3.48 1.89 0.08
CA ARG A 155 2.73 3.09 0.44
C ARG A 155 3.69 4.16 0.93
N TYR A 156 3.51 5.37 0.42
CA TYR A 156 4.34 6.53 0.72
C TYR A 156 3.47 7.72 1.13
N ALA A 157 4.07 8.63 1.89
CA ALA A 157 3.52 9.96 2.11
C ALA A 157 4.66 10.97 1.99
N PHE A 158 4.43 12.08 1.29
CA PHE A 158 5.39 13.16 1.16
C PHE A 158 4.68 14.51 1.17
N LYS A 159 5.43 15.57 1.44
CA LYS A 159 4.94 16.95 1.38
C LYS A 159 5.75 17.75 0.37
N LEU A 160 5.05 18.56 -0.43
CA LEU A 160 5.61 19.59 -1.29
C LEU A 160 5.34 20.99 -0.71
#